data_AF-A0A144AKK6-F1
#
_entry.id   AF-A0A144AKK6-F1
#
_cell.length_a   1.000
_cell.length_b   1.000
_cell.length_c   1.000
_cell.angle_alpha   90.00
_cell.angle_beta   90.00
_cell.angle_gamma   90.00
#
_symmetry.space_group_name_H-M   'P 1'
#
loop_
_entity.id
_entity.type
_entity.pdbx_description
1 polymer ?
#
loop_
_entity_poly.entity_id
_entity_poly.type
_entity_poly.pdbx_seq_one_letter_code
_entity_poly.pdbx_strand_id
1 'polypeptide(L)'
;MSFVSLLTGRVFQDLLQHGKEIEEAIAHRDIRLLNHSTPELERYFSPPLSELPRKNPYPVAVLLPLFLVAFALNLLPFLSALQGLSPLHHALSFFVPSLTMTGALIVISVLLARGMTSGLLGFRALFIILLITTLVQVLHTLLSHDGGLWPLVIASLALLLCRVVMNSSGFVLFTLYCRTQRLARLAREMRLKSR
;
A
#
# COMPACT_ATOMS: atom_id res chain seq x y z
N MET A 1 20.41 -7.43 -7.70
CA MET A 1 18.97 -7.24 -7.41
C MET A 1 18.80 -7.11 -5.91
N SER A 2 18.09 -6.10 -5.42
CA SER A 2 17.87 -5.92 -3.98
C SER A 2 16.96 -7.02 -3.43
N PHE A 3 17.25 -7.56 -2.24
CA PHE A 3 16.42 -8.57 -1.55
C PHE A 3 14.94 -8.14 -1.44
N VAL A 4 14.71 -6.84 -1.27
CA VAL A 4 13.37 -6.23 -1.22
C VAL A 4 12.60 -6.40 -2.53
N SER A 5 13.27 -6.32 -3.69
CA SER A 5 12.59 -6.48 -4.99
C SER A 5 12.19 -7.93 -5.25
N LEU A 6 12.89 -8.89 -4.65
CA LEU A 6 12.49 -10.28 -4.67
C LEU A 6 11.26 -10.55 -3.79
N LEU A 7 11.13 -9.85 -2.66
CA LEU A 7 9.98 -9.97 -1.75
C LEU A 7 8.72 -9.29 -2.29
N THR A 8 8.85 -8.04 -2.71
CA THR A 8 7.70 -7.19 -3.09
C THR A 8 7.38 -7.22 -4.58
N GLY A 9 8.29 -7.75 -5.40
CA GLY A 9 8.19 -7.82 -6.85
C GLY A 9 8.85 -6.64 -7.56
N ARG A 10 9.37 -6.89 -8.76
CA ARG A 10 10.14 -5.89 -9.54
C ARG A 10 9.26 -4.74 -10.01
N VAL A 11 8.09 -5.05 -10.58
CA VAL A 11 7.15 -4.05 -11.10
C VAL A 11 6.74 -3.05 -10.02
N PHE A 12 6.46 -3.54 -8.81
CA PHE A 12 6.13 -2.69 -7.68
C PHE A 12 7.30 -1.81 -7.22
N GLN A 13 8.54 -2.32 -7.27
CA GLN A 13 9.72 -1.51 -6.97
C GLN A 13 9.98 -0.44 -8.04
N ASP A 14 9.77 -0.76 -9.32
CA ASP A 14 9.92 0.21 -10.41
C ASP A 14 8.89 1.35 -10.25
N LEU A 15 7.66 1.02 -9.86
CA LEU A 15 6.64 2.01 -9.51
C LEU A 15 7.05 2.92 -8.35
N LEU A 16 7.69 2.37 -7.32
CA LEU A 16 8.22 3.13 -6.18
C LEU A 16 9.36 4.05 -6.60
N GLN A 17 10.31 3.55 -7.38
CA GLN A 17 11.45 4.31 -7.88
C GLN A 17 10.98 5.47 -8.76
N HIS A 18 10.11 5.20 -9.72
CA HIS A 18 9.49 6.23 -10.54
C HIS A 18 8.72 7.27 -9.70
N GLY A 19 8.11 6.83 -8.60
CA GLY A 19 7.41 7.72 -7.68
C GLY A 19 8.35 8.64 -6.93
N LYS A 20 9.50 8.13 -6.50
CA LYS A 20 10.52 8.89 -5.80
C LYS A 20 11.11 10.00 -6.69
N GLU A 21 11.42 9.68 -7.95
CA GLU A 21 11.92 10.66 -8.92
C GLU A 21 10.93 11.81 -9.15
N ILE A 22 9.63 11.50 -9.22
CA ILE A 22 8.58 12.50 -9.36
C ILE A 22 8.44 13.37 -8.10
N GLU A 23 8.46 12.78 -6.90
CA GLU A 23 8.38 13.55 -5.64
C GLU A 23 9.60 14.46 -5.46
N GLU A 24 10.79 14.00 -5.85
CA GLU A 24 12.01 14.82 -5.83
C GLU A 24 11.89 16.00 -6.80
N ALA A 25 11.41 15.78 -8.03
CA ALA A 25 11.15 16.86 -8.98
C ALA A 25 10.14 17.89 -8.43
N ILE A 26 9.09 17.41 -7.74
CA ILE A 26 8.09 18.26 -7.06
C ILE A 26 8.69 19.08 -5.92
N ALA A 27 9.49 18.46 -5.06
CA ALA A 27 10.10 19.12 -3.91
C ALA A 27 10.99 20.30 -4.31
N HIS A 28 11.74 20.16 -5.41
CA HIS A 28 12.66 21.19 -5.88
C HIS A 28 12.00 22.30 -6.72
N ARG A 29 10.67 22.22 -6.99
CA ARG A 29 9.92 23.13 -7.90
C ARG A 29 10.65 23.38 -9.22
N ASP A 30 11.35 22.37 -9.69
CA ASP A 30 12.27 22.52 -10.81
C ASP A 30 11.46 22.69 -12.12
N ILE A 31 11.98 23.47 -13.08
CA ILE A 31 11.39 23.59 -14.43
C ILE A 31 11.28 22.21 -15.08
N ARG A 32 12.10 21.24 -14.65
CA ARG A 32 12.01 19.83 -15.03
C ARG A 32 10.63 19.21 -14.80
N LEU A 33 9.85 19.66 -13.82
CA LEU A 33 8.46 19.22 -13.62
C LEU A 33 7.56 19.59 -14.81
N LEU A 34 7.80 20.74 -15.44
CA LEU A 34 7.12 21.16 -16.67
C LEU A 34 7.52 20.28 -17.86
N ASN A 35 8.71 19.68 -17.85
CA ASN A 35 9.11 18.70 -18.87
C ASN A 35 8.38 17.36 -18.71
N HIS A 36 7.78 17.08 -17.54
CA HIS A 36 7.03 15.86 -17.28
C HIS A 36 5.52 16.03 -17.56
N SER A 37 5.07 17.24 -17.94
CA SER A 37 3.65 17.58 -18.15
C SER A 37 3.48 18.44 -19.40
N THR A 38 2.69 17.98 -20.36
CA THR A 38 2.35 18.79 -21.54
C THR A 38 1.08 19.63 -21.31
N PRO A 39 0.92 20.78 -21.97
CA PRO A 39 -0.31 21.58 -21.89
C PRO A 39 -1.57 20.78 -22.23
N GLU A 40 -1.48 19.81 -23.14
CA GLU A 40 -2.57 18.92 -23.51
C GLU A 40 -2.96 18.01 -22.34
N LEU A 41 -1.98 17.46 -21.62
CA LEU A 41 -2.20 16.62 -20.45
C LEU A 41 -2.84 17.39 -19.30
N GLU A 42 -2.40 18.64 -19.08
CA GLU A 42 -2.99 19.54 -18.08
C GLU A 42 -4.43 19.90 -18.43
N ARG A 43 -4.71 20.12 -19.71
CA ARG A 43 -6.08 20.35 -20.20
C ARG A 43 -6.94 19.10 -20.06
N TYR A 44 -6.40 17.92 -20.30
CA TYR A 44 -7.11 16.66 -20.10
C TYR A 44 -7.55 16.47 -18.64
N PHE A 45 -6.69 16.79 -17.67
CA PHE A 45 -7.02 16.71 -16.23
C PHE A 45 -7.65 17.99 -15.66
N SER A 46 -7.99 18.97 -16.50
CA SER A 46 -8.62 20.22 -16.07
C SER A 46 -10.08 20.09 -15.60
N PRO A 47 -10.91 19.19 -16.16
CA PRO A 47 -12.28 18.99 -15.71
C PRO A 47 -12.35 18.38 -14.30
N PRO A 48 -13.47 18.54 -13.57
CA PRO A 48 -13.65 17.91 -12.26
C PRO A 48 -13.55 16.37 -12.35
N LEU A 49 -13.15 15.74 -11.25
CA LEU A 49 -12.98 14.28 -11.12
C LEU A 49 -14.19 13.46 -11.59
N SER A 50 -15.39 14.03 -11.54
CA SER A 50 -16.65 13.41 -12.01
C SER A 50 -16.72 13.24 -13.52
N GLU A 51 -15.99 14.07 -14.28
CA GLU A 51 -15.99 14.08 -15.75
C GLU A 51 -14.83 13.28 -16.35
N LEU A 52 -13.86 12.88 -15.52
CA LEU A 52 -12.76 12.02 -15.92
C LEU A 52 -13.18 10.54 -15.91
N PRO A 53 -12.64 9.70 -16.81
CA PRO A 53 -12.93 8.27 -16.80
C PRO A 53 -12.51 7.67 -15.46
N ARG A 54 -13.48 7.10 -14.74
CA ARG A 54 -13.24 6.41 -13.46
C ARG A 54 -12.29 5.24 -13.71
N LYS A 55 -11.05 5.35 -13.21
CA LYS A 55 -10.15 4.20 -13.20
C LYS A 55 -10.62 3.20 -12.15
N ASN A 56 -10.49 1.94 -12.53
CA ASN A 56 -10.89 0.81 -11.72
C ASN A 56 -10.09 0.77 -10.38
N PRO A 57 -10.72 1.02 -9.22
CA PRO A 57 -10.05 0.96 -7.92
C PRO A 57 -9.99 -0.47 -7.34
N TYR A 58 -10.55 -1.47 -8.04
CA TYR A 58 -10.62 -2.85 -7.56
C TYR A 58 -9.26 -3.42 -7.12
N PRO A 59 -8.13 -3.18 -7.80
CA PRO A 59 -6.84 -3.70 -7.31
C PRO A 59 -6.50 -3.21 -5.91
N VAL A 60 -6.77 -1.94 -5.60
CA VAL A 60 -6.55 -1.38 -4.25
C VAL A 60 -7.60 -1.94 -3.29
N ALA A 61 -8.87 -1.98 -3.70
CA ALA A 61 -9.95 -2.50 -2.87
C ALA A 61 -9.75 -3.98 -2.49
N VAL A 62 -9.14 -4.79 -3.36
CA VAL A 62 -8.80 -6.20 -3.09
C VAL A 62 -7.64 -6.33 -2.11
N LEU A 63 -6.69 -5.38 -2.07
CA LEU A 63 -5.60 -5.41 -1.09
C LEU A 63 -6.11 -5.27 0.34
N LEU A 64 -7.17 -4.48 0.58
CA LEU A 64 -7.72 -4.26 1.93
C LEU A 64 -8.10 -5.58 2.64
N PRO A 65 -9.03 -6.40 2.12
CA PRO A 65 -9.41 -7.64 2.77
C PRO A 65 -8.25 -8.64 2.86
N LEU A 66 -7.34 -8.68 1.87
CA LEU A 66 -6.17 -9.55 1.94
C LEU A 66 -5.24 -9.18 3.10
N PHE A 67 -4.96 -7.90 3.28
CA PHE A 67 -4.18 -7.41 4.41
C PHE A 67 -4.88 -7.63 5.75
N LEU A 68 -6.20 -7.43 5.82
CA LEU A 68 -6.98 -7.68 7.03
C LEU A 68 -7.01 -9.17 7.41
N VAL A 69 -7.14 -10.07 6.44
CA VAL A 69 -7.08 -11.53 6.68
C VAL A 69 -5.70 -11.92 7.19
N ALA A 70 -4.62 -11.49 6.52
CA ALA A 70 -3.26 -11.77 6.97
C ALA A 70 -2.99 -11.20 8.37
N PHE A 71 -3.45 -9.98 8.64
CA PHE A 71 -3.34 -9.34 9.95
C PHE A 71 -4.11 -10.09 11.04
N ALA A 72 -5.37 -10.43 10.79
CA ALA A 72 -6.21 -11.12 11.76
C ALA A 72 -5.57 -12.47 12.15
N LEU A 73 -5.14 -13.25 11.16
CA LEU A 73 -4.49 -14.55 11.40
C LEU A 73 -3.15 -14.41 12.13
N ASN A 74 -2.38 -13.37 11.83
CA ASN A 74 -1.16 -13.05 12.58
C ASN A 74 -1.45 -12.56 14.01
N LEU A 75 -2.63 -11.99 14.28
CA LEU A 75 -3.00 -11.51 15.61
C LEU A 75 -3.44 -12.65 16.55
N LEU A 76 -3.97 -13.75 16.02
CA LEU A 76 -4.47 -14.89 16.82
C LEU A 76 -3.43 -15.45 17.81
N PRO A 77 -2.21 -15.81 17.38
CA PRO A 77 -1.19 -16.33 18.28
C PRO A 77 -0.82 -15.32 19.39
N PHE A 78 -0.78 -14.03 19.05
CA PHE A 78 -0.50 -12.97 20.01
C PHE A 78 -1.58 -12.89 21.10
N LEU A 79 -2.86 -12.94 20.71
CA LEU A 79 -3.97 -12.96 21.68
C LEU A 79 -3.93 -14.23 22.54
N SER A 80 -3.61 -15.38 21.95
CA SER A 80 -3.50 -16.64 22.70
C SER A 80 -2.37 -16.62 23.75
N ALA A 81 -1.30 -15.85 23.52
CA ALA A 81 -0.22 -15.67 24.50
C ALA A 81 -0.62 -14.76 25.67
N LEU A 82 -1.71 -14.00 25.55
CA LEU A 82 -2.17 -13.01 26.53
C LEU A 82 -3.33 -13.51 27.43
N GLN A 83 -3.44 -14.82 27.63
CA GLN A 83 -4.51 -15.45 28.41
C GLN A 83 -4.59 -15.01 29.89
N GLY A 84 -3.53 -14.42 30.44
CA GLY A 84 -3.50 -13.91 31.81
C GLY A 84 -4.10 -12.50 32.02
N LEU A 85 -4.55 -11.84 30.95
CA LEU A 85 -5.11 -10.48 31.02
C LEU A 85 -6.58 -10.47 31.48
N SER A 86 -6.99 -9.38 32.14
CA SER A 86 -8.41 -9.19 32.43
C SER A 86 -9.23 -9.04 31.14
N PRO A 87 -10.54 -9.37 31.14
CA PRO A 87 -11.36 -9.37 29.94
C PRO A 87 -11.32 -8.04 29.16
N LEU A 88 -11.26 -6.92 29.87
CA LEU A 88 -11.14 -5.58 29.27
C LEU A 88 -9.82 -5.42 28.50
N HIS A 89 -8.70 -5.82 29.10
CA HIS A 89 -7.39 -5.72 28.46
C HIS A 89 -7.27 -6.68 27.28
N HIS A 90 -7.87 -7.86 27.36
CA HIS A 90 -7.92 -8.80 26.26
C HIS A 90 -8.74 -8.23 25.07
N ALA A 91 -9.89 -7.61 25.34
CA ALA A 91 -10.68 -6.92 24.33
C ALA A 91 -9.91 -5.75 23.69
N LEU A 92 -9.26 -4.91 24.50
CA LEU A 92 -8.42 -3.81 24.00
C LEU A 92 -7.25 -4.31 23.14
N SER A 93 -6.65 -5.45 23.49
CA SER A 93 -5.57 -6.08 22.73
C SER A 93 -6.01 -6.53 21.33
N PHE A 94 -7.31 -6.77 21.11
CA PHE A 94 -7.87 -7.02 19.79
C PHE A 94 -8.30 -5.74 19.08
N PHE A 95 -9.08 -4.88 19.75
CA PHE A 95 -9.68 -3.70 19.14
C PHE A 95 -8.67 -2.65 18.73
N VAL A 96 -7.69 -2.33 19.59
CA VAL A 96 -6.72 -1.27 19.30
C VAL A 96 -5.91 -1.62 18.04
N PRO A 97 -5.25 -2.79 17.94
CA PRO A 97 -4.51 -3.15 16.73
C PRO A 97 -5.40 -3.24 15.48
N SER A 98 -6.63 -3.73 15.61
CA SER A 98 -7.57 -3.85 14.48
C SER A 98 -8.03 -2.49 13.94
N LEU A 99 -8.34 -1.54 14.83
CA LEU A 99 -8.68 -0.17 14.45
C LEU A 99 -7.48 0.54 13.83
N THR A 100 -6.29 0.37 14.41
CA THR A 100 -5.05 0.92 13.85
C THR A 100 -4.77 0.37 12.45
N MET A 101 -4.90 -0.95 12.24
CA MET A 101 -4.69 -1.58 10.94
C MET A 101 -5.70 -1.07 9.89
N THR A 102 -6.98 -0.98 10.27
CA THR A 102 -8.04 -0.49 9.39
C THR A 102 -7.80 0.98 9.02
N GLY A 103 -7.52 1.83 10.01
CA GLY A 103 -7.20 3.24 9.79
C GLY A 103 -5.96 3.42 8.90
N ALA A 104 -4.90 2.64 9.15
CA ALA A 104 -3.70 2.66 8.33
C ALA A 104 -4.00 2.29 6.87
N LEU A 105 -4.76 1.21 6.62
CA LEU A 105 -5.15 0.79 5.27
C LEU A 105 -5.96 1.86 4.54
N ILE A 106 -6.90 2.53 5.23
CA ILE A 106 -7.68 3.63 4.66
C ILE A 106 -6.76 4.79 4.29
N VAL A 107 -5.91 5.24 5.21
CA VAL A 107 -4.97 6.34 4.97
C VAL A 107 -4.06 6.01 3.79
N ILE A 108 -3.43 4.84 3.79
CA ILE A 108 -2.54 4.38 2.72
C ILE A 108 -3.27 4.36 1.37
N SER A 109 -4.50 3.87 1.32
CA SER A 109 -5.32 3.84 0.10
C SER A 109 -5.67 5.23 -0.39
N VAL A 110 -6.01 6.16 0.52
CA VAL A 110 -6.27 7.56 0.18
C VAL A 110 -5.00 8.24 -0.34
N LEU A 111 -3.84 8.00 0.29
CA LEU A 111 -2.56 8.55 -0.17
C LEU A 111 -2.24 8.05 -1.58
N LEU A 112 -2.44 6.75 -1.85
CA LEU A 112 -2.25 6.17 -3.17
C LEU A 112 -3.22 6.76 -4.20
N ALA A 113 -4.50 6.88 -3.86
CA ALA A 113 -5.53 7.46 -4.74
C ALA A 113 -5.26 8.94 -5.06
N ARG A 114 -4.59 9.66 -4.15
CA ARG A 114 -4.09 11.02 -4.37
C ARG A 114 -2.80 11.07 -5.22
N GLY A 115 -2.26 9.92 -5.64
CA GLY A 115 -1.03 9.83 -6.42
C GLY A 115 0.23 10.11 -5.61
N MET A 116 0.20 9.94 -4.28
CA MET A 116 1.38 10.10 -3.43
C MET A 116 2.16 8.79 -3.30
N THR A 117 3.48 8.88 -3.43
CA THR A 117 4.37 7.70 -3.30
C THR A 117 4.35 7.11 -1.88
N SER A 118 3.99 7.91 -0.87
CA SER A 118 3.78 7.45 0.51
C SER A 118 2.70 6.36 0.63
N GLY A 119 1.68 6.34 -0.24
CA GLY A 119 0.70 5.25 -0.29
C GLY A 119 1.32 3.92 -0.71
N LEU A 120 2.18 3.91 -1.72
CA LEU A 120 2.92 2.69 -2.11
C LEU A 120 3.87 2.23 -0.99
N LEU A 121 4.58 3.18 -0.37
CA LEU A 121 5.47 2.88 0.75
C LEU A 121 4.71 2.28 1.94
N GLY A 122 3.50 2.77 2.21
CA GLY A 122 2.62 2.20 3.23
C GLY A 122 2.24 0.75 2.96
N PHE A 123 1.78 0.43 1.74
CA PHE A 123 1.46 -0.95 1.36
C PHE A 123 2.69 -1.86 1.46
N ARG A 124 3.86 -1.36 1.04
CA ARG A 124 5.13 -2.07 1.19
C ARG A 124 5.45 -2.36 2.66
N ALA A 125 5.31 -1.37 3.53
CA ALA A 125 5.61 -1.50 4.95
C ALA A 125 4.69 -2.53 5.61
N LEU A 126 3.37 -2.43 5.37
CA LEU A 126 2.41 -3.41 5.89
C LEU A 126 2.70 -4.82 5.40
N PHE A 127 3.00 -4.99 4.11
CA PHE A 127 3.39 -6.28 3.54
C PHE A 127 4.62 -6.87 4.22
N ILE A 128 5.68 -6.08 4.40
CA ILE A 128 6.92 -6.55 5.03
C ILE A 128 6.70 -6.88 6.50
N ILE A 129 6.00 -6.04 7.25
CA ILE A 129 5.70 -6.27 8.68
C ILE A 129 4.92 -7.57 8.83
N LEU A 130 3.83 -7.75 8.09
CA LEU A 130 3.00 -8.95 8.17
C LEU A 130 3.77 -10.19 7.73
N LEU A 131 4.59 -10.09 6.69
CA LEU A 131 5.43 -11.21 6.24
C LEU A 131 6.43 -11.63 7.31
N ILE A 132 7.13 -10.67 7.93
CA ILE A 132 8.08 -10.96 9.01
C ILE A 132 7.34 -11.61 10.18
N THR A 133 6.19 -11.07 10.59
CA THR A 133 5.38 -11.65 11.67
C THR A 133 4.97 -13.08 11.35
N THR A 134 4.48 -13.35 10.14
CA THR A 134 4.11 -14.71 9.72
C THR A 134 5.32 -15.65 9.74
N LEU A 135 6.49 -15.20 9.24
CA LEU A 135 7.71 -16.01 9.25
C LEU A 135 8.19 -16.33 10.66
N VAL A 136 8.13 -15.36 11.58
CA VAL A 136 8.47 -15.57 13.00
C VAL A 136 7.52 -16.58 13.64
N GLN A 137 6.22 -16.51 13.33
CA GLN A 137 5.23 -17.46 13.84
C GLN A 137 5.40 -18.87 13.26
N VAL A 138 5.75 -19.00 11.99
CA VAL A 138 6.12 -20.27 11.37
C VAL A 138 7.35 -20.87 12.07
N LEU A 139 8.37 -20.07 12.32
CA LEU A 139 9.56 -20.54 13.02
C LEU A 139 9.25 -20.97 14.45
N HIS A 140 8.43 -20.21 15.18
CA HIS A 140 8.02 -20.54 16.53
C HIS A 140 7.21 -21.85 16.59
N THR A 141 6.26 -22.05 15.68
CA THR A 141 5.45 -23.28 15.63
C THR A 141 6.27 -24.50 15.26
N LEU A 142 7.25 -24.36 14.35
CA LEU A 142 8.20 -25.43 14.01
C LEU A 142 9.07 -25.83 15.20
N LEU A 143 9.50 -24.88 16.03
CA LEU A 143 10.34 -25.16 17.20
C LEU A 143 9.53 -25.77 18.35
N SER A 144 8.35 -25.23 18.63
CA SER A 144 7.52 -25.63 19.77
C SER A 144 6.72 -26.92 19.53
N HIS A 145 6.69 -27.45 18.28
CA HIS A 145 5.92 -28.64 17.88
C HIS A 145 4.42 -28.60 18.28
N ASP A 146 3.88 -27.40 18.48
CA ASP A 146 2.55 -27.19 19.02
C ASP A 146 1.80 -26.14 18.19
N GLY A 147 0.54 -26.46 17.87
CA GLY A 147 -0.38 -25.59 17.16
C GLY A 147 -0.67 -25.99 15.71
N GLY A 148 -1.87 -25.61 15.23
CA GLY A 148 -2.27 -25.83 13.85
C GLY A 148 -1.55 -24.88 12.90
N LEU A 149 -0.93 -25.42 11.83
CA LEU A 149 -0.26 -24.63 10.80
C LEU A 149 -1.23 -23.89 9.86
N TRP A 150 -2.51 -24.26 9.87
CA TRP A 150 -3.51 -23.74 8.95
C TRP A 150 -3.68 -22.20 8.96
N PRO A 151 -3.62 -21.46 10.09
CA PRO A 151 -3.72 -20.00 10.07
C PRO A 151 -2.53 -19.36 9.34
N LEU A 152 -1.34 -19.95 9.50
CA LEU A 152 -0.11 -19.46 8.87
C LEU A 152 -0.10 -19.73 7.37
N VAL A 153 -0.66 -20.87 6.94
CA VAL A 153 -0.85 -21.18 5.52
C VAL A 153 -1.79 -20.17 4.87
N ILE A 154 -2.93 -19.86 5.49
CA ILE A 154 -3.89 -18.88 4.95
C ILE A 154 -3.29 -17.47 4.97
N ALA A 155 -2.59 -17.07 6.03
CA ALA A 155 -1.90 -15.78 6.09
C ALA A 155 -0.84 -15.65 4.99
N SER A 156 -0.05 -16.71 4.78
CA SER A 156 0.96 -16.76 3.71
C SER A 156 0.33 -16.67 2.31
N LEU A 157 -0.79 -17.36 2.09
CA LEU A 157 -1.55 -17.28 0.84
C LEU A 157 -2.09 -15.87 0.61
N ALA A 158 -2.67 -15.24 1.62
CA ALA A 158 -3.17 -13.87 1.54
C ALA A 158 -2.05 -12.88 1.20
N LEU A 159 -0.87 -13.02 1.81
CA LEU A 159 0.31 -12.21 1.46
C LEU A 159 0.79 -12.48 0.03
N LEU A 160 0.81 -13.74 -0.41
CA LEU A 160 1.15 -14.06 -1.79
C LEU A 160 0.20 -13.39 -2.79
N LEU A 161 -1.11 -13.40 -2.50
CA LEU A 161 -2.11 -12.68 -3.29
C LEU A 161 -1.90 -11.16 -3.23
N CYS A 162 -1.55 -10.57 -2.08
CA CYS A 162 -1.18 -9.16 -1.99
C CYS A 162 -0.03 -8.84 -2.96
N ARG A 163 1.01 -9.69 -2.97
CA ARG A 163 2.15 -9.53 -3.88
C ARG A 163 1.71 -9.60 -5.34
N VAL A 164 0.87 -10.57 -5.71
CA VAL A 164 0.34 -10.69 -7.08
C VAL A 164 -0.43 -9.44 -7.48
N VAL A 165 -1.33 -8.96 -6.62
CA VAL A 165 -2.14 -7.75 -6.88
C VAL A 165 -1.26 -6.51 -7.01
N MET A 166 -0.29 -6.31 -6.12
CA MET A 166 0.66 -5.18 -6.18
C MET A 166 1.53 -5.16 -7.45
N ASN A 167 1.72 -6.32 -8.10
CA ASN A 167 2.48 -6.43 -9.35
C ASN A 167 1.58 -6.61 -10.58
N SER A 168 0.26 -6.52 -10.42
CA SER A 168 -0.70 -6.65 -11.52
C SER A 168 -0.73 -5.40 -12.40
N SER A 169 -1.02 -5.57 -13.69
CA SER A 169 -1.19 -4.44 -14.62
C SER A 169 -2.29 -3.48 -14.16
N GLY A 170 -3.37 -3.99 -13.57
CA GLY A 170 -4.46 -3.17 -13.04
C GLY A 170 -3.99 -2.22 -11.93
N PHE A 171 -3.23 -2.73 -10.96
CA PHE A 171 -2.67 -1.92 -9.88
C PHE A 171 -1.68 -0.88 -10.39
N VAL A 172 -0.83 -1.27 -11.35
CA VAL A 172 0.16 -0.39 -12.00
C VAL A 172 -0.55 0.76 -12.72
N LEU A 173 -1.53 0.44 -13.57
CA LEU A 173 -2.28 1.43 -14.35
C LEU A 173 -3.04 2.40 -13.45
N PHE A 174 -3.65 1.90 -12.36
CA PHE A 174 -4.32 2.75 -11.37
C PHE A 174 -3.33 3.73 -10.71
N THR A 175 -2.19 3.20 -10.25
CA THR A 175 -1.15 3.98 -9.57
C THR A 175 -0.57 5.07 -10.49
N LEU A 176 -0.21 4.71 -11.72
CA LEU A 176 0.31 5.65 -12.70
C LEU A 176 -0.71 6.74 -13.02
N TYR A 177 -1.98 6.37 -13.23
CA TYR A 177 -3.04 7.34 -13.50
C TYR A 177 -3.20 8.38 -12.39
N CYS A 178 -3.32 7.94 -11.13
CA CYS A 178 -3.43 8.84 -9.98
C CYS A 178 -2.22 9.77 -9.87
N ARG A 179 -1.02 9.24 -10.13
CA ARG A 179 0.23 10.01 -10.10
C ARG A 179 0.28 11.05 -11.23
N THR A 180 -0.03 10.66 -12.46
CA THR A 180 -0.08 11.57 -13.62
C THR A 180 -1.10 12.67 -13.41
N GLN A 181 -2.28 12.35 -12.85
CA GLN A 181 -3.29 13.34 -12.51
C GLN A 181 -2.76 14.39 -11.53
N ARG A 182 -2.11 13.94 -10.44
CA ARG A 182 -1.50 14.86 -9.47
C ARG A 182 -0.42 15.73 -10.11
N LEU A 183 0.44 15.13 -10.94
CA LEU A 183 1.52 15.83 -11.62
C LEU A 183 0.97 16.92 -12.56
N ALA A 184 -0.01 16.60 -13.40
CA ALA A 184 -0.64 17.56 -14.31
C ALA A 184 -1.28 18.73 -13.56
N ARG A 185 -1.95 18.46 -12.43
CA ARG A 185 -2.52 19.51 -11.59
C ARG A 185 -1.44 20.45 -11.03
N LEU A 186 -0.36 19.89 -10.49
CA LEU A 186 0.75 20.68 -9.93
C LEU A 186 1.47 21.50 -11.00
N ALA A 187 1.72 20.91 -12.18
CA ALA A 187 2.36 21.60 -13.29
C ALA A 187 1.53 22.79 -13.79
N ARG A 188 0.21 22.61 -13.91
CA ARG A 188 -0.72 23.69 -14.25
C ARG A 188 -0.69 24.83 -13.22
N GLU A 189 -0.74 24.50 -11.92
CA GLU A 189 -0.67 25.49 -10.84
C GLU A 189 0.64 26.30 -10.89
N MET A 190 1.76 25.68 -11.26
CA MET A 190 3.02 26.40 -11.45
C MET A 190 3.04 27.28 -12.70
N ARG A 191 2.52 26.81 -13.85
CA ARG A 191 2.42 27.64 -15.07
C ARG A 191 1.55 28.87 -14.87
N LEU A 192 0.44 28.72 -14.14
CA LEU A 192 -0.45 29.84 -13.82
C LEU A 192 0.19 30.85 -12.86
N LYS A 193 1.06 30.41 -11.95
CA LYS A 193 1.81 31.32 -11.05
C LYS A 193 3.01 32.00 -11.72
N SER A 194 3.51 31.44 -12.82
CA SER A 194 4.65 31.98 -13.58
C SER A 194 4.23 32.93 -14.70
N ARG A 195 2.93 33.06 -14.98
CA ARG A 195 2.35 34.08 -15.88
C ARG A 195 1.91 35.29 -15.08
#